data_AF-A0A0W0Z4Q5-F1
#
_entry.id   AF-A0A0W0Z4Q5-F1
#
_cell.length_a   1.000
_cell.length_b   1.000
_cell.length_c   1.000
_cell.angle_alpha   90.00
_cell.angle_beta   90.00
_cell.angle_gamma   90.00
#
_symmetry.space_group_name_H-M   'P 1'
#
loop_
_entity.id
_entity.type
_entity.pdbx_description
1 polymer ?
#
loop_
_entity_poly.entity_id
_entity_poly.type
_entity_poly.pdbx_seq_one_letter_code
_entity_poly.pdbx_strand_id
1 'polypeptide(L)'
;MRKLSFLIWMLLAIGSASAAIYKWTDSSGAVHFSDQPHQGAEKIEIPEAQSYSSPPSQQSSSEESGDEDDEAKKEYKKIEITQPQNEATIRNNQGYVPVIASVSPELKSGDKLQIVFDGAPLGEPKDSTIFALNNVYRGTHTIAVQIVDESGKVVKSSEPVTIHMHRPRVGMVPGTRR
;
A
#
# COMPACT_ATOMS: atom_id res chain seq x y z
N MET A 1 -15.31 -23.26 51.74
CA MET A 1 -13.93 -22.83 51.43
C MET A 1 -13.12 -23.86 50.63
N ARG A 2 -13.21 -25.18 50.89
CA ARG A 2 -12.46 -26.23 50.12
C ARG A 2 -12.82 -26.34 48.62
N LYS A 3 -14.05 -26.05 48.22
CA LYS A 3 -14.48 -26.11 46.80
C LYS A 3 -14.01 -24.93 45.94
N LEU A 4 -13.78 -23.77 46.56
CA LEU A 4 -13.27 -22.57 45.87
C LEU A 4 -11.77 -22.68 45.56
N SER A 5 -11.03 -23.34 46.45
CA SER A 5 -9.61 -23.64 46.25
C SER A 5 -9.36 -24.66 45.13
N PHE A 6 -10.31 -25.58 44.89
CA PHE A 6 -10.23 -26.56 43.80
C PHE A 6 -10.50 -25.91 42.43
N LEU A 7 -11.36 -24.90 42.37
CA LEU A 7 -11.67 -24.15 41.15
C LEU A 7 -10.51 -23.26 40.70
N ILE A 8 -9.79 -22.65 41.66
CA ILE A 8 -8.62 -21.81 41.40
C ILE A 8 -7.42 -22.64 40.91
N TRP A 9 -7.30 -23.90 41.34
CA TRP A 9 -6.24 -24.80 40.87
C TRP A 9 -6.52 -25.35 39.46
N MET A 10 -7.79 -25.54 39.08
CA MET A 10 -8.20 -25.94 37.73
C MET A 10 -7.93 -24.84 36.69
N LEU A 11 -8.04 -23.57 37.06
CA LEU A 11 -7.87 -22.44 36.13
C LEU A 11 -6.41 -22.14 35.76
N LEU A 12 -5.44 -22.66 36.52
CA LEU A 12 -4.01 -22.39 36.32
C LEU A 12 -3.32 -23.36 35.33
N ALA A 13 -4.07 -24.29 34.74
CA ALA A 13 -3.55 -25.34 33.86
C ALA A 13 -3.75 -25.06 32.35
N ILE A 14 -4.05 -23.83 31.95
CA ILE A 14 -4.15 -23.44 30.53
C ILE A 14 -2.75 -23.04 30.05
N GLY A 15 -2.01 -24.02 29.56
CA GLY A 15 -0.63 -23.85 29.07
C GLY A 15 -0.53 -22.98 27.82
N SER A 16 0.60 -22.30 27.69
CA SER A 16 0.98 -21.52 26.50
C SER A 16 1.24 -22.46 25.31
N ALA A 17 0.36 -22.43 24.31
CA ALA A 17 0.62 -23.10 23.03
C ALA A 17 1.56 -22.24 22.18
N SER A 18 2.81 -22.68 22.05
CA SER A 18 3.78 -22.15 21.08
C SER A 18 3.66 -22.97 19.80
N ALA A 19 3.11 -22.40 18.73
CA ALA A 19 3.06 -23.04 17.41
C ALA A 19 4.43 -22.92 16.73
N ALA A 20 5.17 -24.04 16.64
CA ALA A 20 6.41 -24.13 15.90
C ALA A 20 6.14 -24.84 14.57
N ILE A 21 6.50 -24.19 13.46
CA ILE A 21 6.34 -24.71 12.10
C ILE A 21 7.66 -25.36 11.67
N TYR A 22 7.62 -26.62 11.26
CA TYR A 22 8.79 -27.39 10.84
C TYR A 22 8.79 -27.59 9.33
N LYS A 23 9.96 -27.48 8.68
CA LYS A 23 10.15 -27.64 7.24
C LYS A 23 11.08 -28.82 6.97
N TRP A 24 10.75 -29.69 6.02
CA TRP A 24 11.70 -30.64 5.45
C TRP A 24 11.59 -30.71 3.94
N THR A 25 12.65 -31.21 3.31
CA THR A 25 12.71 -31.42 1.87
C THR A 25 12.86 -32.91 1.64
N ASP A 26 11.97 -33.49 0.84
CA ASP A 26 12.05 -34.91 0.49
C ASP A 26 13.08 -35.16 -0.63
N SER A 27 13.36 -36.43 -0.90
CA SER A 27 14.33 -36.85 -1.92
C SER A 27 13.92 -36.51 -3.37
N SER A 28 12.71 -35.99 -3.57
CA SER A 28 12.21 -35.51 -4.87
C SER A 28 12.34 -33.98 -5.04
N GLY A 29 12.85 -33.27 -4.02
CA GLY A 29 13.01 -31.82 -4.02
C GLY A 29 11.73 -31.05 -3.69
N ALA A 30 10.67 -31.73 -3.25
CA ALA A 30 9.46 -31.09 -2.77
C ALA A 30 9.60 -30.71 -1.30
N VAL A 31 9.25 -29.47 -0.97
CA VAL A 31 9.34 -28.90 0.37
C VAL A 31 7.99 -29.04 1.07
N HIS A 32 8.00 -29.68 2.23
CA HIS A 32 6.81 -29.89 3.07
C HIS A 32 6.94 -29.12 4.38
N PHE A 33 5.79 -28.64 4.88
CA PHE A 33 5.69 -27.95 6.17
C PHE A 33 4.69 -28.70 7.06
N SER A 34 5.05 -28.93 8.33
CA SER A 34 4.18 -29.59 9.31
C SER A 34 4.39 -28.99 10.70
N ASP A 35 3.32 -29.00 11.50
CA ASP A 35 3.33 -28.58 12.91
C ASP A 35 3.64 -29.76 13.87
N GLN A 36 4.07 -30.92 13.34
CA GLN A 36 4.45 -32.10 14.13
C GLN A 36 5.94 -32.48 13.91
N PRO A 37 6.70 -32.79 14.99
CA PRO A 37 8.13 -33.05 14.88
C PRO A 37 8.43 -34.44 14.28
N HIS A 38 9.40 -34.52 13.36
CA HIS A 38 9.94 -35.77 12.83
C HIS A 38 11.47 -35.87 13.06
N GLN A 39 12.00 -37.10 13.08
CA GLN A 39 13.44 -37.37 13.22
C GLN A 39 14.21 -36.69 12.06
N GLY A 40 15.28 -35.97 12.39
CA GLY A 40 16.17 -35.30 11.41
C GLY A 40 15.81 -33.87 11.02
N ALA A 41 14.86 -33.21 11.71
CA ALA A 41 14.53 -31.81 11.44
C ALA A 41 15.58 -30.84 12.02
N GLU A 42 16.08 -29.93 11.19
CA GLU A 42 16.97 -28.84 11.59
C GLU A 42 16.14 -27.57 11.82
N LYS A 43 16.37 -26.87 12.94
CA LYS A 43 15.60 -25.70 13.33
C LYS A 43 15.99 -24.52 12.43
N ILE A 44 15.05 -24.02 11.64
CA ILE A 44 15.23 -22.82 10.82
C ILE A 44 14.69 -21.61 11.58
N GLU A 45 15.56 -20.65 11.87
CA GLU A 45 15.14 -19.32 12.29
C GLU A 45 14.62 -18.55 11.08
N ILE A 46 13.36 -18.16 11.13
CA ILE A 46 12.75 -17.32 10.12
C ILE A 46 13.25 -15.89 10.38
N PRO A 47 13.91 -15.22 9.41
CA PRO A 47 14.24 -13.82 9.56
C PRO A 47 12.95 -13.02 9.73
N GLU A 48 12.95 -12.07 10.66
CA GLU A 48 11.77 -11.25 10.96
C GLU A 48 11.23 -10.61 9.69
N ALA A 49 9.90 -10.66 9.55
CA ALA A 49 9.22 -10.07 8.42
C ALA A 49 9.66 -8.61 8.28
N GLN A 50 10.06 -8.21 7.05
CA GLN A 50 10.37 -6.83 6.73
C GLN A 50 9.10 -6.00 6.90
N SER A 51 8.96 -5.37 8.07
CA SER A 51 7.91 -4.40 8.34
C SER A 51 8.31 -3.08 7.67
N TYR A 52 7.44 -2.58 6.80
CA TYR A 52 7.54 -1.21 6.34
C TYR A 52 6.98 -0.31 7.45
N SER A 53 7.86 0.43 8.12
CA SER A 53 7.43 1.53 9.00
C SER A 53 7.18 2.75 8.14
N SER A 54 5.96 3.30 8.24
CA SER A 54 5.68 4.64 7.71
C SER A 54 6.72 5.62 8.27
N PRO A 55 7.21 6.60 7.46
CA PRO A 55 8.05 7.65 7.98
C PRO A 55 7.31 8.35 9.14
N PRO A 56 8.03 8.73 10.21
CA PRO A 56 7.39 9.41 11.34
C PRO A 56 6.70 10.66 10.80
N SER A 57 5.41 10.79 11.07
CA SER A 57 4.71 12.06 10.91
C SER A 57 5.44 13.03 11.83
N GLN A 58 6.23 13.93 11.26
CA GLN A 58 6.70 15.09 11.99
C GLN A 58 5.44 15.85 12.38
N GLN A 59 5.04 15.69 13.64
CA GLN A 59 4.16 16.62 14.29
C GLN A 59 4.97 17.91 14.39
N SER A 60 4.93 18.71 13.33
CA SER A 60 5.38 20.09 13.37
C SER A 60 4.62 20.72 14.51
N SER A 61 5.34 21.02 15.59
CA SER A 61 4.84 21.91 16.62
C SER A 61 4.46 23.19 15.88
N SER A 62 3.16 23.46 15.81
CA SER A 62 2.64 24.71 15.28
C SER A 62 3.19 25.83 16.15
N GLU A 63 4.26 26.47 15.68
CA GLU A 63 4.54 27.83 16.07
C GLU A 63 3.46 28.69 15.42
N GLU A 64 2.50 29.03 16.26
CA GLU A 64 1.45 30.01 16.03
C GLU A 64 2.11 31.34 15.65
N SER A 65 2.37 31.51 14.36
CA SER A 65 2.58 32.81 13.74
C SER A 65 1.26 33.15 13.08
N GLY A 66 0.49 33.99 13.77
CA GLY A 66 -0.71 34.57 13.21
C GLY A 66 -0.36 35.32 11.93
N ASP A 67 -0.97 34.88 10.84
CA ASP A 67 -1.38 35.73 9.73
C ASP A 67 -2.85 35.38 9.47
N GLU A 68 -3.72 35.95 10.31
CA GLU A 68 -5.07 36.28 9.88
C GLU A 68 -4.94 37.34 8.79
N ASP A 69 -5.12 36.90 7.53
CA ASP A 69 -5.71 37.65 6.39
C ASP A 69 -5.05 37.22 5.07
N ASP A 70 -5.65 36.21 4.43
CA ASP A 70 -6.08 36.27 3.01
C ASP A 70 -6.58 34.87 2.58
N GLU A 71 -7.75 34.48 3.06
CA GLU A 71 -8.59 33.43 2.43
C GLU A 71 -9.19 33.92 1.09
N ALA A 72 -8.93 35.17 0.71
CA ALA A 72 -9.30 35.71 -0.59
C ALA A 72 -8.36 35.21 -1.69
N LYS A 73 -8.71 34.06 -2.28
CA LYS A 73 -8.32 33.66 -3.65
C LYS A 73 -6.83 33.32 -3.86
N LYS A 74 -6.26 32.46 -3.02
CA LYS A 74 -5.03 31.74 -3.41
C LYS A 74 -5.33 30.80 -4.58
N GLU A 75 -5.08 31.22 -5.82
CA GLU A 75 -5.18 30.32 -6.98
C GLU A 75 -4.06 29.28 -6.90
N TYR A 76 -4.37 28.02 -7.22
CA TYR A 76 -3.38 26.95 -7.22
C TYR A 76 -2.30 27.27 -8.24
N LYS A 77 -1.04 27.39 -7.79
CA LYS A 77 0.09 27.73 -8.66
C LYS A 77 0.58 26.49 -9.40
N LYS A 78 0.79 25.40 -8.67
CA LYS A 78 1.38 24.17 -9.20
C LYS A 78 0.61 22.94 -8.70
N ILE A 79 0.38 22.00 -9.61
CA ILE A 79 0.00 20.63 -9.30
C ILE A 79 0.80 19.73 -10.25
N GLU A 80 1.51 18.76 -9.69
CA GLU A 80 2.34 17.83 -10.45
C GLU A 80 2.32 16.44 -9.83
N ILE A 81 2.53 15.42 -10.67
CA ILE A 81 2.75 14.05 -10.21
C ILE A 81 4.26 13.89 -10.00
N THR A 82 4.67 13.63 -8.76
CA THR A 82 6.07 13.39 -8.40
C THR A 82 6.47 11.92 -8.57
N GLN A 83 5.49 11.01 -8.46
CA GLN A 83 5.65 9.59 -8.74
C GLN A 83 4.35 9.03 -9.33
N PRO A 84 4.39 8.17 -10.37
CA PRO A 84 5.57 7.76 -11.13
C PRO A 84 6.15 8.92 -11.97
N GLN A 85 7.42 8.77 -12.39
CA GLN A 85 8.01 9.68 -13.36
C GLN A 85 7.40 9.49 -14.75
N ASN A 86 7.47 10.51 -15.60
CA ASN A 86 7.04 10.39 -17.00
C ASN A 86 7.85 9.31 -17.73
N GLU A 87 7.14 8.53 -18.55
CA GLU A 87 7.62 7.35 -19.28
C GLU A 87 8.13 6.20 -18.38
N ALA A 88 7.79 6.20 -17.10
CA ALA A 88 8.20 5.14 -16.19
C ALA A 88 7.66 3.76 -16.62
N THR A 89 8.54 2.77 -16.61
CA THR A 89 8.17 1.37 -16.86
C THR A 89 7.90 0.66 -15.54
N ILE A 90 6.67 0.20 -15.34
CA ILE A 90 6.22 -0.47 -14.12
C ILE A 90 6.02 -1.95 -14.42
N ARG A 91 6.70 -2.82 -13.66
CA ARG A 91 6.57 -4.28 -13.77
C ARG A 91 5.86 -4.85 -12.56
N ASN A 92 4.55 -5.02 -12.65
CA ASN A 92 3.74 -5.50 -11.54
C ASN A 92 2.63 -6.45 -12.02
N ASN A 93 2.53 -7.65 -11.46
CA ASN A 93 1.55 -8.67 -11.87
C ASN A 93 0.10 -8.30 -11.49
N GLN A 94 -0.09 -7.57 -10.39
CA GLN A 94 -1.39 -7.08 -9.91
C GLN A 94 -1.81 -5.77 -10.61
N GLY A 95 -0.90 -5.14 -11.38
CA GLY A 95 -1.15 -3.84 -11.97
C GLY A 95 -1.23 -2.73 -10.92
N TYR A 96 -0.42 -2.84 -9.86
CA TYR A 96 -0.30 -1.81 -8.84
C TYR A 96 0.57 -0.65 -9.33
N VAL A 97 0.08 0.58 -9.20
CA VAL A 97 0.80 1.82 -9.49
C VAL A 97 0.58 2.82 -8.35
N PRO A 98 1.61 3.14 -7.55
CA PRO A 98 1.53 4.24 -6.61
C PRO A 98 1.65 5.57 -7.34
N VAL A 99 0.72 6.48 -7.08
CA VAL A 99 0.71 7.84 -7.65
C VAL A 99 0.80 8.83 -6.49
N ILE A 100 1.81 9.69 -6.51
CA ILE A 100 2.03 10.74 -5.52
C ILE A 100 2.02 12.07 -6.26
N ALA A 101 1.20 12.99 -5.77
CA ALA A 101 1.09 14.34 -6.27
C ALA A 101 1.72 15.35 -5.30
N SER A 102 2.18 16.47 -5.83
CA SER A 102 2.53 17.66 -5.07
C SER A 102 1.66 18.81 -5.53
N VAL A 103 1.08 19.54 -4.58
CA VAL A 103 0.23 20.72 -4.83
C VAL A 103 0.82 21.90 -4.07
N SER A 104 0.87 23.06 -4.74
CA SER A 104 1.35 24.31 -4.15
C SER A 104 0.48 25.49 -4.60
N PRO A 105 -0.04 26.33 -3.69
CA PRO A 105 -0.04 26.18 -2.22
C PRO A 105 -0.81 24.92 -1.75
N GLU A 106 -0.80 24.65 -0.44
CA GLU A 106 -1.55 23.52 0.14
C GLU A 106 -3.02 23.54 -0.28
N LEU A 107 -3.62 22.33 -0.32
CA LEU A 107 -5.00 22.15 -0.71
C LEU A 107 -5.92 22.97 0.21
N LYS A 108 -6.82 23.77 -0.36
CA LYS A 108 -7.78 24.53 0.43
C LYS A 108 -8.77 23.58 1.10
N SER A 109 -9.30 24.00 2.24
CA SER A 109 -10.43 23.34 2.88
C SER A 109 -11.60 23.20 1.90
N GLY A 110 -12.10 21.97 1.75
CA GLY A 110 -13.22 21.64 0.85
C GLY A 110 -12.80 21.17 -0.54
N ASP A 111 -11.65 21.62 -1.05
CA ASP A 111 -11.12 21.15 -2.32
C ASP A 111 -10.55 19.74 -2.17
N LYS A 112 -10.76 18.91 -3.19
CA LYS A 112 -10.36 17.50 -3.22
C LYS A 112 -9.53 17.19 -4.45
N LEU A 113 -8.73 16.13 -4.38
CA LEU A 113 -7.94 15.62 -5.49
C LEU A 113 -8.57 14.36 -6.06
N GLN A 114 -8.57 14.25 -7.38
CA GLN A 114 -9.09 13.09 -8.10
C GLN A 114 -8.09 12.65 -9.18
N ILE A 115 -7.94 11.35 -9.36
CA ILE A 115 -7.13 10.80 -10.46
C ILE A 115 -7.92 10.88 -11.76
N VAL A 116 -7.22 11.21 -12.84
CA VAL A 116 -7.67 10.99 -14.21
C VAL A 116 -6.78 9.92 -14.81
N PHE A 117 -7.38 8.82 -15.24
CA PHE A 117 -6.70 7.68 -15.83
C PHE A 117 -7.18 7.49 -17.27
N ASP A 118 -6.26 7.52 -18.24
CA ASP A 118 -6.56 7.45 -19.68
C ASP A 118 -7.64 8.45 -20.15
N GLY A 119 -7.62 9.65 -19.55
CA GLY A 119 -8.55 10.74 -19.85
C GLY A 119 -9.91 10.68 -19.13
N ALA A 120 -10.16 9.65 -18.32
CA ALA A 120 -11.38 9.52 -17.52
C ALA A 120 -11.11 9.70 -16.02
N PRO A 121 -11.95 10.44 -15.28
CA PRO A 121 -11.83 10.53 -13.82
C PRO A 121 -12.04 9.15 -13.20
N LEU A 122 -11.16 8.79 -12.26
CA LEU A 122 -11.13 7.49 -11.62
C LEU A 122 -11.26 7.63 -10.10
N GLY A 123 -12.32 7.02 -9.56
CA GLY A 123 -12.62 7.04 -8.12
C GLY A 123 -13.19 8.37 -7.64
N GLU A 124 -13.55 8.41 -6.36
CA GLU A 124 -14.08 9.61 -5.72
C GLU A 124 -12.97 10.64 -5.42
N PRO A 125 -13.25 11.95 -5.45
CA PRO A 125 -12.33 12.97 -4.99
C PRO A 125 -11.98 12.80 -3.50
N LYS A 126 -10.70 12.98 -3.15
CA LYS A 126 -10.16 12.77 -1.80
C LYS A 126 -9.19 13.86 -1.40
N ASP A 127 -9.01 14.06 -0.10
CA ASP A 127 -8.12 15.09 0.45
C ASP A 127 -6.66 14.61 0.57
N SER A 128 -6.30 13.55 -0.15
CA SER A 128 -4.98 12.93 -0.11
C SER A 128 -4.24 13.17 -1.42
N THR A 129 -2.94 13.42 -1.33
CA THR A 129 -2.03 13.50 -2.48
C THR A 129 -1.48 12.15 -2.90
N ILE A 130 -1.80 11.07 -2.18
CA ILE A 130 -1.31 9.72 -2.44
C ILE A 130 -2.46 8.85 -2.91
N PHE A 131 -2.27 8.21 -4.06
CA PHE A 131 -3.24 7.32 -4.69
C PHE A 131 -2.58 5.99 -5.02
N ALA A 132 -3.39 4.93 -4.99
CA ALA A 132 -2.97 3.60 -5.37
C ALA A 132 -3.91 3.10 -6.47
N LEU A 133 -3.39 3.01 -7.69
CA LEU A 133 -4.10 2.35 -8.77
C LEU A 133 -3.86 0.86 -8.68
N ASN A 134 -4.94 0.10 -8.79
CA ASN A 134 -4.91 -1.35 -8.79
C ASN A 134 -5.47 -1.84 -10.11
N ASN A 135 -5.08 -3.05 -10.50
CA ASN A 135 -5.63 -3.69 -11.68
C ASN A 135 -5.38 -2.92 -12.99
N VAL A 136 -4.34 -2.08 -13.07
CA VAL A 136 -3.90 -1.40 -14.30
C VAL A 136 -3.43 -2.43 -15.32
N TYR A 137 -4.06 -2.47 -16.48
CA TYR A 137 -3.73 -3.45 -17.53
C TYR A 137 -2.34 -3.22 -18.10
N ARG A 138 -1.82 -4.21 -18.84
CA ARG A 138 -0.54 -4.05 -19.55
C ARG A 138 -0.73 -3.05 -20.70
N GLY A 139 0.29 -2.24 -20.98
CA GLY A 139 0.26 -1.27 -22.06
C GLY A 139 0.76 0.11 -21.62
N THR A 140 0.51 1.10 -22.48
CA THR A 140 0.80 2.50 -22.19
C THR A 140 -0.45 3.15 -21.64
N HIS A 141 -0.31 3.85 -20.52
CA HIS A 141 -1.39 4.55 -19.84
C HIS A 141 -0.99 5.97 -19.50
N THR A 142 -1.96 6.87 -19.43
CA THR A 142 -1.76 8.25 -18.99
C THR A 142 -2.44 8.49 -17.66
N ILE A 143 -1.75 9.19 -16.76
CA ILE A 143 -2.22 9.51 -15.41
C ILE A 143 -2.10 11.01 -15.22
N ALA A 144 -3.19 11.66 -14.82
CA ALA A 144 -3.18 13.03 -14.35
C ALA A 144 -3.90 13.11 -13.00
N VAL A 145 -3.70 14.21 -12.29
CA VAL A 145 -4.44 14.53 -11.06
C VAL A 145 -5.16 15.86 -11.28
N GLN A 146 -6.41 15.93 -10.87
CA GLN A 146 -7.21 17.15 -10.91
C GLN A 146 -7.68 17.55 -9.52
N ILE A 147 -7.72 18.86 -9.29
CA ILE A 147 -8.32 19.49 -8.12
C ILE A 147 -9.78 19.75 -8.45
N VAL A 148 -10.67 19.29 -7.59
CA VAL A 148 -12.12 19.42 -7.70
C VAL A 148 -12.61 20.21 -6.50
N ASP A 149 -13.43 21.23 -6.73
CA ASP A 149 -14.03 22.02 -5.64
C ASP A 149 -15.21 21.28 -4.98
N GLU A 150 -15.74 21.87 -3.89
CA GLU A 150 -16.93 21.34 -3.20
C GLU A 150 -18.16 21.19 -4.10
N SER A 151 -18.22 21.94 -5.20
CA SER A 151 -19.32 21.86 -6.19
C SER A 151 -19.11 20.77 -7.24
N GLY A 152 -17.99 20.04 -7.19
CA GLY A 152 -17.64 19.00 -8.15
C GLY A 152 -17.00 19.52 -9.43
N LYS A 153 -16.64 20.81 -9.49
CA LYS A 153 -16.04 21.43 -10.67
C LYS A 153 -14.52 21.34 -10.60
N VAL A 154 -13.90 21.04 -11.74
CA VAL A 154 -12.44 20.99 -11.86
C VAL A 154 -11.87 22.42 -11.81
N VAL A 155 -11.03 22.66 -10.81
CA VAL A 155 -10.33 23.94 -10.58
C VAL A 155 -9.02 23.98 -11.35
N LYS A 156 -8.23 22.89 -11.30
CA LYS A 156 -6.93 22.78 -11.97
C LYS A 156 -6.58 21.31 -12.20
N SER A 157 -5.76 21.03 -13.22
CA SER A 157 -5.26 19.69 -13.50
C SER A 157 -3.74 19.71 -13.70
N SER A 158 -3.08 18.62 -13.36
CA SER A 158 -1.65 18.41 -13.61
C SER A 158 -1.40 18.12 -15.08
N GLU A 159 -0.13 18.23 -15.47
CA GLU A 159 0.31 17.62 -16.73
C GLU A 159 0.15 16.09 -16.63
N PRO A 160 -0.27 15.41 -17.72
CA PRO A 160 -0.40 13.97 -17.75
C PRO A 160 0.97 13.31 -17.81
N VAL A 161 1.16 12.30 -16.96
CA VAL A 161 2.33 11.43 -16.93
C VAL A 161 2.00 10.14 -17.67
N THR A 162 2.84 9.78 -18.64
CA THR A 162 2.73 8.51 -19.36
C THR A 162 3.49 7.41 -18.62
N ILE A 163 2.91 6.22 -18.50
CA ILE A 163 3.58 5.05 -17.93
C ILE A 163 3.45 3.84 -18.85
N HIS A 164 4.37 2.89 -18.72
CA HIS A 164 4.35 1.61 -19.42
C HIS A 164 4.21 0.46 -18.42
N MET A 165 3.03 -0.15 -18.36
CA MET A 165 2.75 -1.28 -17.48
C MET A 165 3.07 -2.61 -18.17
N HIS A 166 3.90 -3.41 -17.51
CA HIS A 166 4.17 -4.79 -17.88
C HIS A 166 3.74 -5.73 -16.77
N ARG A 167 2.81 -6.62 -17.09
CA ARG A 167 2.45 -7.73 -16.22
C ARG A 167 3.24 -8.97 -16.62
N PRO A 168 4.25 -9.41 -15.84
CA PRO A 168 4.92 -10.66 -16.12
C PRO A 168 3.93 -11.81 -15.98
N ARG A 169 3.90 -12.68 -16.99
CA ARG A 169 3.23 -13.98 -16.91
C ARG A 169 4.10 -14.88 -16.03
N VAL A 170 3.53 -15.47 -14.98
CA VAL A 170 4.20 -16.57 -14.27
C VAL A 170 4.08 -17.79 -15.19
N GLY A 171 5.20 -18.24 -15.74
CA GLY A 171 5.25 -19.30 -16.73
C GLY A 171 4.99 -20.67 -16.12
N MET A 172 3.89 -21.27 -16.59
CA MET A 172 3.66 -22.70 -16.87
C MET A 172 4.87 -23.62 -16.63
N VAL A 173 4.72 -24.59 -15.71
CA VAL A 173 5.70 -25.66 -15.50
C VAL A 173 5.93 -26.43 -16.82
N PRO A 174 7.16 -26.54 -17.33
CA PRO A 174 7.44 -27.31 -18.53
C PRO A 174 7.26 -28.81 -18.26
N GLY A 175 6.33 -29.44 -18.97
CA GLY A 175 6.40 -30.83 -19.42
C GLY A 175 6.58 -31.93 -18.38
N THR A 176 5.49 -32.39 -17.75
CA THR A 176 5.34 -33.83 -17.46
C THR A 176 4.72 -34.49 -18.70
N ARG A 177 5.57 -34.76 -19.71
CA ARG A 177 5.20 -35.71 -20.77
C ARG A 177 5.26 -37.10 -20.11
N ARG A 178 4.11 -37.77 -20.02
CA ARG A 178 4.04 -39.21 -19.74
C ARG A 178 4.58 -40.01 -20.91
#